data_AF-A0A2W5DKM5-F1
#
_entry.id   AF-A0A2W5DKM5-F1
#
_cell.length_a   1.000
_cell.length_b   1.000
_cell.length_c   1.000
_cell.angle_alpha   90.00
_cell.angle_beta   90.00
_cell.angle_gamma   90.00
#
_symmetry.space_group_name_H-M   'P 1'
#
loop_
_entity.id
_entity.type
_entity.pdbx_description
1 polymer ?
#
loop_
_entity_poly.entity_id
_entity_poly.type
_entity_poly.pdbx_seq_one_letter_code
_entity_poly.pdbx_strand_id
1 'polypeptide(L)'
;MNSHIPTLLLREWMQHKRGWLITAFAPPLLFLALLPFGQLQGLPTEHLDLIALLICAISASTVYAISLAIASFQIPGLARRDVQDRSIEFWLSLPGRPSESVAATLLAHLWLVPLGAMLVGGLFALPIAMAVLGLKASAGALASVNWGEVLTYALPTLVRGLAGTLLLSLTLLPLLLPLMAASAWLKRLGVPLLLVGTGVAVAVMHKVYEISWPVQALQWLVERGDAALLFDPRGAMDALKAGDNPWLWLAQDFGQALMSFASPIALGWAAVAAASFWLVVRKRAHAG
;
A
#
# COMPACT_ATOMS: atom_id res chain seq x y z
N MET A 1 -2.60 -2.10 31.88
CA MET A 1 -2.46 -0.77 31.24
C MET A 1 -3.29 -0.80 29.97
N ASN A 2 -4.30 0.06 29.85
CA ASN A 2 -5.14 0.11 28.65
C ASN A 2 -4.37 0.86 27.54
N SER A 3 -4.37 0.30 26.33
CA SER A 3 -3.78 0.95 25.15
C SER A 3 -4.70 2.04 24.62
N HIS A 4 -4.15 3.21 24.26
CA HIS A 4 -4.92 4.33 23.68
C HIS A 4 -5.00 4.27 22.16
N ILE A 5 -4.43 3.23 21.53
CA ILE A 5 -4.39 3.06 20.08
C ILE A 5 -5.78 3.20 19.43
N PRO A 6 -6.87 2.58 19.93
CA PRO A 6 -8.18 2.72 19.29
C PRO A 6 -8.66 4.18 19.20
N THR A 7 -8.49 4.95 20.29
CA THR A 7 -8.84 6.37 20.34
C THR A 7 -7.97 7.20 19.40
N LEU A 8 -6.66 6.90 19.34
CA LEU A 8 -5.74 7.58 18.45
C LEU A 8 -6.03 7.27 16.97
N LEU A 9 -6.39 6.03 16.63
CA LEU A 9 -6.84 5.67 15.29
C LEU A 9 -8.13 6.39 14.91
N LEU A 10 -9.08 6.51 15.84
CA LEU A 10 -10.31 7.28 15.62
C LEU A 10 -9.98 8.76 15.36
N ARG A 11 -9.02 9.35 16.08
CA ARG A 11 -8.53 10.71 15.80
C ARG A 11 -7.98 10.82 14.38
N GLU A 12 -7.07 9.92 13.99
CA GLU A 12 -6.48 9.92 12.64
C GLU A 12 -7.58 9.83 11.56
N TRP A 13 -8.58 8.97 11.77
CA TRP A 13 -9.72 8.87 10.89
C TRP A 13 -10.53 10.17 10.84
N MET A 14 -10.93 10.74 11.97
CA MET A 14 -11.74 11.97 12.00
C MET A 14 -11.04 13.15 11.30
N GLN A 15 -9.73 13.26 11.45
CA GLN A 15 -8.94 14.34 10.83
C GLN A 15 -8.85 14.21 9.31
N HIS A 16 -8.71 12.98 8.79
CA HIS A 16 -8.42 12.76 7.38
C HIS A 16 -9.57 12.09 6.59
N LYS A 17 -10.69 11.76 7.24
CA LYS A 17 -11.83 11.02 6.67
C LYS A 17 -12.25 11.52 5.29
N ARG A 18 -12.44 12.84 5.14
CA ARG A 18 -12.91 13.40 3.86
C ARG A 18 -11.90 13.17 2.74
N GLY A 19 -10.61 13.43 3.00
CA GLY A 19 -9.54 13.19 2.02
C GLY A 19 -9.44 11.71 1.64
N TRP A 20 -9.54 10.81 2.61
CA TRP A 20 -9.50 9.36 2.35
C TRP A 20 -10.72 8.84 1.60
N LEU A 21 -11.92 9.32 1.93
CA LEU A 21 -13.12 8.95 1.18
C LEU A 21 -13.06 9.44 -0.26
N ILE A 22 -12.62 10.67 -0.50
CA ILE A 22 -12.43 11.19 -1.86
C ILE A 22 -11.38 10.34 -2.60
N THR A 23 -10.25 10.06 -1.97
CA THR A 23 -9.16 9.28 -2.58
C THR A 23 -9.59 7.87 -2.96
N ALA A 24 -10.37 7.20 -2.11
CA ALA A 24 -10.82 5.83 -2.36
C ALA A 24 -11.99 5.76 -3.37
N PHE A 25 -12.96 6.68 -3.29
CA PHE A 25 -14.19 6.60 -4.08
C PHE A 25 -14.16 7.42 -5.37
N ALA A 26 -13.47 8.56 -5.40
CA ALA A 26 -13.48 9.41 -6.60
C ALA A 26 -12.88 8.72 -7.83
N PRO A 27 -11.72 8.03 -7.76
CA PRO A 27 -11.16 7.38 -8.94
C PRO A 27 -12.11 6.36 -9.62
N PRO A 28 -12.70 5.37 -8.92
CA PRO A 28 -13.60 4.41 -9.56
C PRO A 28 -14.92 5.06 -10.02
N LEU A 29 -15.46 6.02 -9.27
CA LEU A 29 -16.69 6.73 -9.66
C LEU A 29 -16.49 7.59 -10.91
N LEU A 30 -15.39 8.35 -10.96
CA LEU A 30 -15.04 9.15 -12.13
C LEU A 30 -14.75 8.26 -13.33
N PHE A 31 -14.05 7.14 -13.13
CA PHE A 31 -13.83 6.17 -14.21
C PHE A 31 -15.15 5.68 -14.80
N LEU A 32 -16.09 5.23 -13.97
CA LEU A 32 -17.41 4.79 -14.42
C LEU A 32 -18.20 5.91 -15.12
N ALA A 33 -18.14 7.14 -14.61
CA ALA A 33 -18.83 8.28 -15.20
C ALA A 33 -18.25 8.69 -16.56
N LEU A 34 -16.93 8.57 -16.73
CA LEU A 34 -16.22 8.92 -17.97
C LEU A 34 -16.22 7.79 -19.00
N LEU A 35 -16.47 6.56 -18.56
CA LEU A 35 -16.38 5.36 -19.40
C LEU A 35 -17.20 5.45 -20.71
N PRO A 36 -18.45 5.97 -20.73
CA PRO A 36 -19.24 6.08 -21.97
C PRO A 36 -18.62 6.99 -23.03
N PHE A 37 -17.73 7.90 -22.63
CA PHE A 37 -17.04 8.82 -23.53
C PHE A 37 -15.68 8.27 -24.00
N GLY A 38 -15.20 7.17 -23.40
CA GLY A 38 -13.94 6.53 -23.74
C GLY A 38 -14.06 5.60 -24.95
N GLN A 39 -12.99 5.46 -25.72
CA GLN A 39 -12.86 4.44 -26.76
C GLN A 39 -11.85 3.38 -26.31
N LEU A 40 -12.34 2.15 -26.11
CA LEU A 40 -11.48 1.01 -25.76
C LEU A 40 -11.08 0.24 -27.02
N GLN A 41 -9.80 0.31 -27.38
CA GLN A 41 -9.20 -0.42 -28.50
C GLN A 41 -8.34 -1.59 -27.98
N GLY A 42 -8.23 -2.66 -28.76
CA GLY A 42 -7.30 -3.75 -28.47
C GLY A 42 -7.67 -4.72 -27.33
N LEU A 43 -8.87 -4.65 -26.75
CA LEU A 43 -9.34 -5.68 -25.82
C LEU A 43 -9.60 -6.99 -26.58
N PRO A 44 -8.94 -8.10 -26.22
CA PRO A 44 -9.24 -9.41 -26.79
C PRO A 44 -10.70 -9.78 -26.47
N THR A 45 -11.35 -10.57 -27.32
CA THR A 45 -12.74 -11.03 -27.07
C THR A 45 -12.84 -12.54 -26.91
N GLU A 46 -11.72 -13.26 -26.98
CA GLU A 46 -11.67 -14.72 -26.93
C GLU A 46 -11.86 -15.27 -25.50
N HIS A 47 -11.43 -14.52 -24.48
CA HIS A 47 -11.48 -14.91 -23.07
C HIS A 47 -12.03 -13.78 -22.19
N LEU A 48 -13.35 -13.55 -22.28
CA LEU A 48 -14.02 -12.43 -21.61
C LEU A 48 -14.01 -12.54 -20.07
N ASP A 49 -14.01 -13.75 -19.55
CA ASP A 49 -13.86 -14.13 -18.14
C ASP A 49 -12.50 -13.73 -17.57
N LEU A 50 -11.41 -14.06 -18.27
CA LEU A 50 -10.05 -13.66 -17.87
C LEU A 50 -9.89 -12.15 -17.91
N ILE A 51 -10.50 -11.48 -18.89
CA ILE A 51 -10.49 -10.02 -18.98
C ILE A 51 -11.29 -9.39 -17.85
N ALA A 52 -12.48 -9.93 -17.52
CA ALA A 52 -13.25 -9.46 -16.38
C ALA A 52 -12.44 -9.57 -15.08
N LEU A 53 -11.78 -10.70 -14.87
CA LEU A 53 -10.91 -10.91 -13.71
C LEU A 53 -9.73 -9.94 -13.67
N LEU A 54 -9.08 -9.70 -14.81
CA LEU A 54 -7.98 -8.73 -14.92
C LEU A 54 -8.47 -7.31 -14.58
N ILE A 55 -9.63 -6.90 -15.09
CA ILE A 55 -10.23 -5.60 -14.76
C ILE A 55 -10.51 -5.52 -13.25
N CYS A 56 -11.00 -6.59 -12.65
CA CYS A 56 -11.23 -6.64 -11.20
C CYS A 56 -9.94 -6.44 -10.40
N ALA A 57 -8.87 -7.15 -10.78
CA ALA A 57 -7.55 -7.03 -10.16
C ALA A 57 -6.97 -5.61 -10.33
N ILE A 58 -7.04 -5.04 -11.53
CA ILE A 58 -6.58 -3.67 -11.83
C ILE A 58 -7.38 -2.64 -11.04
N SER A 59 -8.70 -2.78 -10.94
CA SER A 59 -9.54 -1.87 -10.16
C SER A 59 -9.12 -1.82 -8.69
N ALA A 60 -9.01 -2.98 -8.05
CA ALA A 60 -8.60 -3.09 -6.66
C ALA A 60 -7.17 -2.54 -6.43
N SER A 61 -6.22 -2.93 -7.29
CA SER A 61 -4.82 -2.53 -7.17
C SER A 61 -4.59 -1.06 -7.46
N THR A 62 -5.34 -0.46 -8.40
CA THR A 62 -5.21 0.96 -8.75
C THR A 62 -5.66 1.85 -7.60
N VAL A 63 -6.83 1.59 -7.02
CA VAL A 63 -7.35 2.39 -5.88
C VAL A 63 -6.45 2.22 -4.65
N TYR A 64 -5.94 1.00 -4.42
CA TYR A 64 -4.90 0.72 -3.43
C TYR A 64 -3.63 1.54 -3.66
N ALA A 65 -3.06 1.48 -4.87
CA ALA A 65 -1.80 2.13 -5.20
C ALA A 65 -1.89 3.66 -5.09
N ILE A 66 -3.00 4.26 -5.55
CA ILE A 66 -3.26 5.70 -5.40
C ILE A 66 -3.25 6.08 -3.91
N SER A 67 -3.97 5.32 -3.08
CA SER A 67 -4.09 5.60 -1.65
C SER A 67 -2.75 5.41 -0.93
N LEU A 68 -2.02 4.34 -1.25
CA LEU A 68 -0.70 4.07 -0.70
C LEU A 68 0.32 5.14 -1.09
N ALA A 69 0.30 5.60 -2.35
CA ALA A 69 1.18 6.67 -2.81
C ALA A 69 0.90 7.97 -2.06
N ILE A 70 -0.38 8.38 -1.97
CA ILE A 70 -0.78 9.58 -1.24
C ILE A 70 -0.39 9.48 0.23
N ALA A 71 -0.65 8.34 0.88
CA ALA A 71 -0.26 8.12 2.27
C ALA A 71 1.27 8.19 2.45
N SER A 72 2.05 7.58 1.56
CA SER A 72 3.51 7.58 1.61
C SER A 72 4.10 8.98 1.50
N PHE A 73 3.50 9.87 0.70
CA PHE A 73 3.88 11.28 0.63
C PHE A 73 3.50 12.07 1.90
N GLN A 74 2.39 11.73 2.54
CA GLN A 74 1.91 12.45 3.72
C GLN A 74 2.64 12.06 5.01
N ILE A 75 2.96 10.77 5.19
CA ILE A 75 3.53 10.22 6.45
C ILE A 75 4.74 11.00 6.97
N PRO A 76 5.75 11.36 6.14
CA PRO A 76 6.89 12.13 6.63
C PRO A 76 6.50 13.50 7.20
N GLY A 77 5.48 14.15 6.63
CA GLY A 77 4.96 15.44 7.09
C GLY A 77 4.20 15.35 8.42
N LEU A 78 3.51 14.22 8.67
CA LEU A 78 2.69 14.01 9.87
C LEU A 78 3.52 14.02 11.17
N ALA A 79 4.82 13.76 11.09
CA ALA A 79 5.75 13.86 12.22
C ALA A 79 5.76 15.25 12.89
N ARG A 80 5.36 16.29 12.16
CA ARG A 80 5.38 17.69 12.61
C ARG A 80 4.00 18.28 12.87
N ARG A 81 2.93 17.52 12.61
CA ARG A 81 1.54 17.98 12.74
C ARG A 81 1.27 18.58 14.12
N ASP A 82 1.79 17.92 15.14
CA ASP A 82 1.61 18.30 16.54
C ASP A 82 2.09 19.73 16.85
N VAL A 83 3.13 20.22 16.18
CA VAL A 83 3.64 21.58 16.40
C VAL A 83 2.73 22.63 15.74
N GLN A 84 1.86 22.23 14.82
CA GLN A 84 0.99 23.11 14.03
C GLN A 84 -0.47 23.07 14.50
N ASP A 85 -0.86 22.07 15.29
CA ASP A 85 -2.24 21.81 15.70
C ASP A 85 -2.43 22.13 17.19
N ARG A 86 -3.08 23.25 17.53
CA ARG A 86 -3.35 23.62 18.94
C ARG A 86 -4.22 22.60 19.67
N SER A 87 -4.96 21.74 18.96
CA SER A 87 -5.69 20.64 19.60
C SER A 87 -4.75 19.61 20.23
N ILE A 88 -3.45 19.64 19.91
CA ILE A 88 -2.46 18.74 20.51
C ILE A 88 -2.36 18.89 22.03
N GLU A 89 -2.60 20.08 22.59
CA GLU A 89 -2.56 20.30 24.05
C GLU A 89 -3.61 19.44 24.75
N PHE A 90 -4.79 19.30 24.14
CA PHE A 90 -5.82 18.36 24.59
C PHE A 90 -5.39 16.90 24.42
N TRP A 91 -4.75 16.55 23.31
CA TRP A 91 -4.32 15.16 23.07
C TRP A 91 -3.10 14.73 23.90
N LEU A 92 -2.23 15.67 24.27
CA LEU A 92 -1.09 15.45 25.17
C LEU A 92 -1.51 15.44 26.64
N SER A 93 -2.64 16.08 27.00
CA SER A 93 -3.19 15.98 28.35
C SER A 93 -3.86 14.63 28.62
N LEU A 94 -4.21 13.88 27.57
CA LEU A 94 -4.66 12.50 27.71
C LEU A 94 -3.47 11.60 28.07
N PRO A 95 -3.65 10.64 28.99
CA PRO A 95 -2.62 9.65 29.26
C PRO A 95 -2.35 8.87 27.97
N GLY A 96 -1.16 9.00 27.39
CA GLY A 96 -0.81 8.37 26.12
C GLY A 96 0.69 8.39 25.89
N ARG A 97 1.26 7.27 25.47
CA ARG A 97 2.71 7.20 25.20
C ARG A 97 3.01 7.81 23.81
N PRO A 98 4.10 8.59 23.64
CA PRO A 98 4.47 9.11 22.33
C PRO A 98 4.62 8.03 21.24
N SER A 99 5.04 6.81 21.63
CA SER A 99 5.09 5.64 20.75
C SER A 99 3.72 5.18 20.25
N GLU A 100 2.68 5.23 21.07
CA GLU A 100 1.31 4.87 20.68
C GLU A 100 0.78 5.85 19.63
N SER A 101 1.10 7.14 19.74
CA SER A 101 0.69 8.13 18.75
C SER A 101 1.42 7.95 17.41
N VAL A 102 2.73 7.68 17.41
CA VAL A 102 3.46 7.39 16.16
C VAL A 102 2.94 6.09 15.52
N ALA A 103 2.75 5.05 16.32
CA ALA A 103 2.21 3.77 15.86
C ALA A 103 0.80 3.92 15.27
N ALA A 104 -0.10 4.68 15.92
CA ALA A 104 -1.44 4.92 15.41
C ALA A 104 -1.42 5.67 14.06
N THR A 105 -0.57 6.69 13.90
CA THR A 105 -0.41 7.40 12.63
C THR A 105 0.04 6.44 11.51
N LEU A 106 1.05 5.60 11.77
CA LEU A 106 1.53 4.61 10.81
C LEU A 106 0.48 3.55 10.49
N LEU A 107 -0.18 2.97 11.51
CA LEU A 107 -1.24 1.99 11.31
C LEU A 107 -2.40 2.55 10.48
N ALA A 108 -2.82 3.78 10.75
CA ALA A 108 -3.89 4.44 9.99
C ALA A 108 -3.49 4.65 8.53
N HIS A 109 -2.34 5.28 8.28
CA HIS A 109 -1.98 5.79 6.96
C HIS A 109 -1.29 4.75 6.08
N LEU A 110 -0.41 3.92 6.67
CA LEU A 110 0.36 2.94 5.91
C LEU A 110 -0.42 1.64 5.67
N TRP A 111 -1.34 1.29 6.58
CA TRP A 111 -2.05 0.01 6.51
C TRP A 111 -3.56 0.13 6.34
N LEU A 112 -4.28 0.72 7.30
CA LEU A 112 -5.75 0.70 7.31
C LEU A 112 -6.37 1.48 6.14
N VAL A 113 -5.83 2.64 5.80
CA VAL A 113 -6.32 3.45 4.67
C VAL A 113 -6.10 2.74 3.33
N PRO A 114 -4.88 2.29 2.97
CA PRO A 114 -4.68 1.50 1.76
C PRO A 114 -5.53 0.22 1.74
N LEU A 115 -5.65 -0.48 2.87
CA LEU A 115 -6.51 -1.67 2.98
C LEU A 115 -7.97 -1.34 2.65
N GLY A 116 -8.52 -0.28 3.24
CA GLY A 116 -9.87 0.20 2.94
C GLY A 116 -10.03 0.60 1.47
N ALA A 117 -9.02 1.22 0.88
CA ALA A 117 -9.00 1.60 -0.53
C ALA A 117 -9.01 0.38 -1.47
N MET A 118 -8.26 -0.68 -1.15
CA MET A 118 -8.31 -1.95 -1.90
C MET A 118 -9.71 -2.57 -1.85
N LEU A 119 -10.37 -2.55 -0.69
CA LEU A 119 -11.76 -3.02 -0.56
C LEU A 119 -12.74 -2.19 -1.40
N VAL A 120 -12.57 -0.86 -1.43
CA VAL A 120 -13.39 0.01 -2.30
C VAL A 120 -13.13 -0.31 -3.77
N GLY A 121 -11.87 -0.43 -4.20
CA GLY A 121 -11.55 -0.81 -5.57
C GLY A 121 -12.09 -2.20 -5.95
N GLY A 122 -12.08 -3.15 -5.00
CA GLY A 122 -12.69 -4.48 -5.14
C GLY A 122 -14.22 -4.43 -5.19
N LEU A 123 -14.87 -3.51 -4.47
CA LEU A 123 -16.32 -3.30 -4.52
C LEU A 123 -16.76 -2.78 -5.89
N PHE A 124 -15.99 -1.85 -6.48
CA PHE A 124 -16.26 -1.29 -7.80
C PHE A 124 -15.75 -2.15 -8.96
N ALA A 125 -14.96 -3.18 -8.68
CA ALA A 125 -14.35 -4.06 -9.67
C ALA A 125 -15.37 -4.67 -10.64
N LEU A 126 -16.45 -5.28 -10.12
CA LEU A 126 -17.47 -5.91 -10.96
C LEU A 126 -18.29 -4.90 -11.77
N PRO A 127 -18.81 -3.79 -11.20
CA PRO A 127 -19.42 -2.73 -11.99
C PRO A 127 -18.52 -2.22 -13.12
N ILE A 128 -17.24 -2.02 -12.84
CA ILE A 128 -16.24 -1.58 -13.82
C ILE A 128 -16.05 -2.63 -14.92
N ALA A 129 -15.86 -3.91 -14.55
CA ALA A 129 -15.73 -5.01 -15.50
C ALA A 129 -16.95 -5.13 -16.41
N MET A 130 -18.16 -5.09 -15.83
CA MET A 130 -19.41 -5.16 -16.59
C MET A 130 -19.56 -3.98 -17.56
N ALA A 131 -19.27 -2.77 -17.11
CA ALA A 131 -19.40 -1.57 -17.93
C ALA A 131 -18.38 -1.57 -19.08
N VAL A 132 -17.13 -1.96 -18.81
CA VAL A 132 -16.06 -2.07 -19.81
C VAL A 132 -16.41 -3.12 -20.88
N LEU A 133 -16.81 -4.32 -20.45
CA LEU A 133 -17.16 -5.40 -21.37
C LEU A 133 -18.44 -5.10 -22.14
N GLY A 134 -19.45 -4.49 -21.51
CA GLY A 134 -20.70 -4.10 -22.16
C GLY A 134 -20.50 -3.10 -23.30
N LEU A 135 -19.59 -2.13 -23.11
CA LEU A 135 -19.23 -1.17 -24.15
C LEU A 135 -18.45 -1.80 -25.31
N LYS A 136 -17.71 -2.88 -25.07
CA LYS A 136 -16.82 -3.48 -26.08
C LYS A 136 -17.42 -4.67 -26.81
N ALA A 137 -18.11 -5.56 -26.10
CA ALA A 137 -18.44 -6.91 -26.56
C ALA A 137 -19.95 -7.13 -26.81
N SER A 138 -20.81 -6.13 -26.59
CA SER A 138 -22.28 -6.19 -26.62
C SER A 138 -22.94 -6.86 -25.41
N ALA A 139 -24.24 -6.65 -25.23
CA ALA A 139 -25.02 -7.22 -24.12
C ALA A 139 -25.05 -8.76 -24.12
N GLY A 140 -25.02 -9.39 -25.31
CA GLY A 140 -24.99 -10.85 -25.42
C GLY A 140 -23.68 -11.45 -24.91
N ALA A 141 -22.56 -10.80 -25.19
CA ALA A 141 -21.26 -11.25 -24.69
C ALA A 141 -21.10 -11.05 -23.18
N LEU A 142 -21.75 -10.03 -22.61
CA LEU A 142 -21.80 -9.85 -21.16
C LEU A 142 -22.52 -11.02 -20.46
N ALA A 143 -23.57 -11.54 -21.09
CA ALA A 143 -24.32 -12.70 -20.60
C ALA A 143 -23.56 -14.02 -20.77
N SER A 144 -22.58 -14.09 -21.69
CA SER A 144 -21.73 -15.28 -21.87
C SER A 144 -20.55 -15.34 -20.90
N VAL A 145 -20.28 -14.27 -20.15
CA VAL A 145 -19.23 -14.27 -19.11
C VAL A 145 -19.65 -15.17 -17.95
N ASN A 146 -18.79 -16.11 -17.57
CA ASN A 146 -18.96 -16.91 -16.37
C ASN A 146 -18.64 -16.09 -15.11
N TRP A 147 -19.57 -15.25 -14.67
CA TRP A 147 -19.39 -14.39 -13.49
C TRP A 147 -19.15 -15.18 -12.19
N GLY A 148 -19.64 -16.41 -12.11
CA GLY A 148 -19.38 -17.31 -11.00
C GLY A 148 -17.89 -17.62 -10.89
N GLU A 149 -17.27 -18.01 -12.00
CA GLU A 149 -15.84 -18.29 -12.08
C GLU A 149 -14.99 -17.03 -11.84
N VAL A 150 -15.37 -15.89 -12.43
CA VAL A 150 -14.72 -14.60 -12.15
C VAL A 150 -14.71 -14.32 -10.64
N LEU A 151 -15.82 -14.53 -9.94
CA LEU A 151 -15.91 -14.35 -8.49
C LEU A 151 -15.07 -15.37 -7.71
N THR A 152 -15.07 -16.64 -8.14
CA THR A 152 -14.28 -17.72 -7.53
C THR A 152 -12.79 -17.41 -7.51
N TYR A 153 -12.28 -16.71 -8.53
CA TYR A 153 -10.87 -16.31 -8.60
C TYR A 153 -10.59 -14.89 -8.10
N ALA A 154 -11.52 -13.95 -8.29
CA ALA A 154 -11.34 -12.57 -7.84
C ALA A 154 -11.27 -12.50 -6.31
N LEU A 155 -12.08 -13.27 -5.59
CA LEU A 155 -12.12 -13.22 -4.13
C LEU A 155 -10.81 -13.70 -3.48
N PRO A 156 -10.24 -14.88 -3.82
CA PRO A 156 -8.91 -15.27 -3.36
C PRO A 156 -7.84 -14.24 -3.72
N THR A 157 -7.84 -13.73 -4.96
CA THR A 157 -6.87 -12.71 -5.38
C THR A 157 -6.97 -11.45 -4.53
N LEU A 158 -8.18 -11.00 -4.21
CA LEU A 158 -8.42 -9.87 -3.31
C LEU A 158 -7.92 -10.18 -1.90
N VAL A 159 -8.25 -11.35 -1.34
CA VAL A 159 -7.77 -11.77 -0.01
C VAL A 159 -6.25 -11.84 0.04
N ARG A 160 -5.60 -12.33 -1.02
CA ARG A 160 -4.13 -12.36 -1.14
C ARG A 160 -3.54 -10.95 -1.14
N GLY A 161 -4.14 -10.04 -1.90
CA GLY A 161 -3.76 -8.63 -1.91
C GLY A 161 -3.90 -7.99 -0.52
N LEU A 162 -5.03 -8.22 0.15
CA LEU A 162 -5.29 -7.73 1.51
C LEU A 162 -4.25 -8.25 2.51
N ALA A 163 -3.93 -9.54 2.49
CA ALA A 163 -2.88 -10.12 3.33
C ALA A 163 -1.50 -9.53 3.00
N GLY A 164 -1.21 -9.33 1.71
CA GLY A 164 0.02 -8.74 1.22
C GLY A 164 0.24 -7.28 1.65
N THR A 165 -0.83 -6.53 1.95
CA THR A 165 -0.71 -5.14 2.42
C THR A 165 0.11 -5.00 3.69
N LEU A 166 0.05 -5.99 4.58
CA LEU A 166 0.86 -6.00 5.80
C LEU A 166 2.35 -6.17 5.47
N LEU A 167 2.68 -7.11 4.59
CA LEU A 167 4.07 -7.35 4.14
C LEU A 167 4.63 -6.13 3.41
N LEU A 168 3.82 -5.50 2.56
CA LEU A 168 4.22 -4.29 1.86
C LEU A 168 4.44 -3.14 2.86
N SER A 169 3.55 -2.98 3.83
CA SER A 169 3.72 -1.99 4.91
C SER A 169 5.05 -2.18 5.64
N LEU A 170 5.38 -3.42 6.02
CA LEU A 170 6.66 -3.75 6.67
C LEU A 170 7.87 -3.43 5.79
N THR A 171 7.75 -3.64 4.47
CA THR A 171 8.80 -3.30 3.50
C THR A 171 8.99 -1.80 3.35
N LEU A 172 7.91 -1.02 3.48
CA LEU A 172 7.95 0.44 3.35
C LEU A 172 8.41 1.15 4.63
N LEU A 173 8.23 0.57 5.81
CA LEU A 173 8.70 1.13 7.09
C LEU A 173 10.17 1.59 7.08
N PRO A 174 11.16 0.79 6.62
CA PRO A 174 12.56 1.22 6.57
C PRO A 174 12.82 2.40 5.63
N LEU A 175 11.88 2.78 4.77
CA LEU A 175 11.96 3.96 3.92
C LEU A 175 11.21 5.15 4.55
N LEU A 176 9.99 4.92 5.02
CA LEU A 176 9.10 5.96 5.52
C LEU A 176 9.50 6.48 6.91
N LEU A 177 9.98 5.61 7.79
CA LEU A 177 10.37 6.01 9.15
C LEU A 177 11.61 6.91 9.18
N PRO A 178 12.69 6.64 8.42
CA PRO A 178 13.79 7.58 8.30
C PRO A 178 13.36 8.95 7.77
N LEU A 179 12.46 9.00 6.78
CA LEU A 179 11.92 10.26 6.25
C LEU A 179 11.10 11.01 7.31
N MET A 180 10.28 10.28 8.07
CA MET A 180 9.52 10.81 9.20
C MET A 180 10.45 11.35 10.29
N ALA A 181 11.52 10.62 10.63
CA ALA A 181 12.54 11.06 11.58
C ALA A 181 13.26 12.32 11.08
N ALA A 182 13.75 12.32 9.84
CA ALA A 182 14.42 13.47 9.26
C ALA A 182 13.51 14.70 9.24
N SER A 183 12.25 14.54 8.87
CA SER A 183 11.24 15.62 8.94
C SER A 183 11.07 16.15 10.38
N ALA A 184 10.96 15.27 11.37
CA ALA A 184 10.79 15.65 12.78
C ALA A 184 11.98 16.46 13.33
N TRP A 185 13.21 16.09 12.94
CA TRP A 185 14.44 16.71 13.47
C TRP A 185 14.91 17.92 12.64
N LEU A 186 14.83 17.84 11.32
CA LEU A 186 15.40 18.81 10.38
C LEU A 186 14.33 19.68 9.68
N LYS A 187 13.07 19.59 10.12
CA LYS A 187 11.95 20.40 9.62
C LYS A 187 11.76 20.20 8.11
N ARG A 188 11.54 21.30 7.36
CA ARG A 188 11.23 21.29 5.92
C ARG A 188 12.35 20.74 5.03
N LEU A 189 13.59 20.72 5.53
CA LEU A 189 14.74 20.25 4.77
C LEU A 189 15.05 18.78 5.01
N GLY A 190 14.43 18.14 6.01
CA GLY A 190 14.76 16.77 6.40
C GLY A 190 14.55 15.75 5.29
N VAL A 191 13.39 15.78 4.64
CA VAL A 191 13.07 14.84 3.54
C VAL A 191 14.01 15.06 2.34
N PRO A 192 14.16 16.27 1.77
CA PRO A 192 15.11 16.50 0.68
C PRO A 192 16.55 16.11 1.04
N LEU A 193 17.02 16.48 2.23
CA LEU A 193 18.39 16.19 2.65
C LEU A 193 18.64 14.69 2.81
N LEU A 194 17.69 13.95 3.39
CA LEU A 194 17.84 12.51 3.55
C LEU A 194 17.85 11.81 2.19
N LEU A 195 16.92 12.15 1.29
CA LEU A 195 16.82 11.52 -0.04
C LEU A 195 18.06 11.80 -0.88
N VAL A 196 18.44 13.08 -1.01
CA VAL A 196 19.61 13.47 -1.81
C VAL A 196 20.90 12.95 -1.17
N GLY A 197 21.06 13.10 0.15
CA GLY A 197 22.23 12.64 0.87
C GLY A 197 22.43 11.13 0.77
N THR A 198 21.37 10.34 0.96
CA THR A 198 21.43 8.88 0.81
C THR A 198 21.73 8.49 -0.63
N GLY A 199 21.07 9.12 -1.61
CA GLY A 199 21.31 8.83 -3.03
C GLY A 199 22.75 9.12 -3.44
N VAL A 200 23.30 10.27 -3.05
CA VAL A 200 24.71 10.63 -3.32
C VAL A 200 25.66 9.69 -2.61
N ALA A 201 25.44 9.38 -1.32
CA ALA A 201 26.30 8.48 -0.57
C ALA A 201 26.34 7.08 -1.20
N VAL A 202 25.19 6.52 -1.54
CA VAL A 202 25.09 5.21 -2.23
C VAL A 202 25.78 5.25 -3.60
N ALA A 203 25.56 6.31 -4.38
CA ALA A 203 26.19 6.46 -5.69
C ALA A 203 27.72 6.55 -5.59
N VAL A 204 28.25 7.32 -4.62
CA VAL A 204 29.70 7.44 -4.36
C VAL A 204 30.27 6.10 -3.91
N MET A 205 29.63 5.42 -2.96
CA MET A 205 30.07 4.09 -2.51
C MET A 205 30.15 3.10 -3.67
N HIS A 206 29.14 3.09 -4.56
CA HIS A 206 29.10 2.16 -5.68
C HIS A 206 30.07 2.53 -6.81
N LYS A 207 30.16 3.80 -7.20
CA LYS A 207 30.93 4.24 -8.38
C LYS A 207 32.39 4.58 -8.10
N VAL A 208 32.71 5.04 -6.89
CA VAL A 208 34.06 5.48 -6.53
C VAL A 208 34.78 4.42 -5.70
N TYR A 209 34.08 3.79 -4.76
CA TYR A 209 34.68 2.81 -3.84
C TYR A 209 34.38 1.35 -4.22
N GLU A 210 33.62 1.12 -5.30
CA GLU A 210 33.21 -0.21 -5.77
C GLU A 210 32.45 -1.04 -4.71
N ILE A 211 31.86 -0.38 -3.72
CA ILE A 211 31.07 -1.03 -2.66
C ILE A 211 29.61 -1.14 -3.13
N SER A 212 29.17 -2.35 -3.50
CA SER A 212 27.85 -2.59 -4.09
C SER A 212 26.73 -2.93 -3.10
N TRP A 213 27.06 -3.33 -1.86
CA TRP A 213 26.06 -3.81 -0.90
C TRP A 213 24.92 -2.80 -0.61
N PRO A 214 25.11 -1.46 -0.59
CA PRO A 214 24.00 -0.54 -0.34
C PRO A 214 22.99 -0.53 -1.49
N VAL A 215 23.47 -0.62 -2.73
CA VAL A 215 22.61 -0.73 -3.91
C VAL A 215 21.84 -2.04 -3.89
N GLN A 216 22.51 -3.15 -3.56
CA GLN A 216 21.88 -4.46 -3.44
C GLN A 216 20.82 -4.48 -2.31
N ALA A 217 21.09 -3.82 -1.19
CA ALA A 217 20.13 -3.69 -0.10
C ALA A 217 18.87 -2.89 -0.51
N LEU A 218 19.03 -1.84 -1.32
CA LEU A 218 17.89 -1.08 -1.87
C LEU A 218 17.12 -1.88 -2.92
N GLN A 219 17.82 -2.61 -3.80
CA GLN A 219 17.19 -3.51 -4.77
C GLN A 219 16.35 -4.57 -4.06
N TRP A 220 16.85 -5.12 -2.95
CA TRP A 220 16.10 -6.06 -2.13
C TRP A 220 14.76 -5.47 -1.65
N LEU A 221 14.71 -4.20 -1.22
CA LEU A 221 13.45 -3.56 -0.82
C LEU A 221 12.46 -3.44 -1.99
N VAL A 222 12.94 -3.12 -3.19
CA VAL A 222 12.09 -3.03 -4.38
C VAL A 222 11.52 -4.41 -4.73
N GLU A 223 12.38 -5.42 -4.84
CA GLU A 223 11.99 -6.79 -5.17
C GLU A 223 10.99 -7.38 -4.14
N ARG A 224 11.21 -7.11 -2.84
CA ARG A 224 10.26 -7.55 -1.80
C ARG A 224 8.97 -6.75 -1.80
N GLY A 225 9.02 -5.47 -2.17
CA GLY A 225 7.84 -4.64 -2.35
C GLY A 225 6.93 -5.20 -3.44
N ASP A 226 7.50 -5.57 -4.58
CA ASP A 226 6.78 -6.20 -5.69
C ASP A 226 6.17 -7.54 -5.26
N ALA A 227 6.96 -8.37 -4.58
CA ALA A 227 6.55 -9.70 -4.13
C ALA A 227 5.56 -9.71 -2.94
N ALA A 228 5.41 -8.57 -2.24
CA ALA A 228 4.57 -8.50 -1.04
C ALA A 228 3.09 -8.73 -1.35
N LEU A 229 2.59 -8.13 -2.44
CA LEU A 229 1.19 -8.26 -2.86
C LEU A 229 0.92 -9.55 -3.63
N LEU A 230 1.85 -9.93 -4.52
CA LEU A 230 1.79 -11.14 -5.35
C LEU A 230 3.22 -11.64 -5.54
N PHE A 231 3.52 -12.85 -5.07
CA PHE A 231 4.88 -13.41 -5.14
C PHE A 231 5.17 -14.00 -6.52
N ASP A 232 4.22 -14.77 -7.07
CA ASP A 232 4.29 -15.37 -8.39
C ASP A 232 3.06 -14.97 -9.26
N PRO A 233 3.12 -13.80 -9.91
CA PRO A 233 2.06 -13.36 -10.82
C PRO A 233 1.82 -14.30 -12.01
N ARG A 234 2.84 -15.06 -12.43
CA ARG A 234 2.72 -16.02 -13.54
C ARG A 234 2.02 -17.28 -13.08
N GLY A 235 2.41 -17.82 -11.93
CA GLY A 235 1.72 -18.95 -11.29
C GLY A 235 0.25 -18.65 -11.01
N ALA A 236 -0.11 -17.40 -10.70
CA ALA A 236 -1.51 -16.98 -10.59
C ALA A 236 -2.28 -17.17 -11.92
N MET A 237 -1.67 -16.74 -13.03
CA MET A 237 -2.24 -16.87 -14.37
C MET A 237 -2.30 -18.33 -14.84
N ASP A 238 -1.32 -19.14 -14.46
CA ASP A 238 -1.28 -20.56 -14.81
C ASP A 238 -2.31 -21.36 -14.00
N ALA A 239 -2.45 -21.10 -12.70
CA ALA A 239 -3.50 -21.68 -11.85
C ALA A 239 -4.90 -21.36 -12.38
N LEU A 240 -5.09 -20.12 -12.84
CA LEU A 240 -6.32 -19.67 -13.50
C LEU A 240 -6.65 -20.48 -14.75
N LYS A 241 -5.66 -20.68 -15.64
CA LYS A 241 -5.83 -21.42 -16.89
C LYS A 241 -6.01 -22.92 -16.66
N ALA A 242 -5.35 -23.47 -15.64
CA ALA A 242 -5.40 -24.89 -15.31
C ALA A 242 -6.69 -25.30 -14.59
N GLY A 243 -7.47 -24.35 -14.07
CA GLY A 243 -8.64 -24.65 -13.25
C GLY A 243 -8.27 -25.11 -11.84
N ASP A 244 -7.08 -24.74 -11.35
CA ASP A 244 -6.58 -25.15 -10.04
C ASP A 244 -7.36 -24.46 -8.91
N ASN A 245 -7.31 -25.04 -7.70
CA ASN A 245 -7.97 -24.44 -6.54
C ASN A 245 -7.30 -23.09 -6.17
N PRO A 246 -8.01 -21.95 -6.32
CA PRO A 246 -7.39 -20.64 -6.13
C PRO A 246 -7.04 -20.34 -4.67
N TRP A 247 -7.68 -21.02 -3.71
CA TRP A 247 -7.33 -20.89 -2.29
C TRP A 247 -6.02 -21.60 -1.95
N LEU A 248 -5.73 -22.72 -2.63
CA LEU A 248 -4.46 -23.40 -2.48
C LEU A 248 -3.31 -22.56 -3.03
N TRP A 249 -3.50 -22.00 -4.24
CA TRP A 249 -2.55 -21.05 -4.83
C TRP A 249 -2.29 -19.86 -3.89
N LEU A 250 -3.35 -19.24 -3.35
CA LEU A 250 -3.24 -18.13 -2.40
C LEU A 250 -2.35 -18.48 -1.20
N ALA A 251 -2.59 -19.65 -0.59
CA ALA A 251 -1.85 -20.10 0.58
C ALA A 251 -0.37 -20.33 0.26
N GLN A 252 -0.08 -20.91 -0.91
CA GLN A 252 1.28 -21.14 -1.38
C GLN A 252 2.00 -19.84 -1.69
N ASP A 253 1.38 -18.93 -2.44
CA ASP A 253 1.94 -17.62 -2.80
C ASP A 253 2.22 -16.77 -1.54
N PHE A 254 1.27 -16.71 -0.61
CA PHE A 254 1.45 -15.99 0.65
C PHE A 254 2.54 -16.61 1.54
N GLY A 255 2.59 -17.95 1.61
CA GLY A 255 3.64 -18.66 2.34
C GLY A 255 5.03 -18.38 1.76
N GLN A 256 5.16 -18.38 0.44
CA GLN A 256 6.42 -18.02 -0.24
C GLN A 256 6.80 -16.56 0.04
N ALA A 257 5.84 -15.63 -0.07
CA ALA A 257 6.07 -14.23 0.27
C ALA A 257 6.59 -14.08 1.71
N LEU A 258 5.98 -14.75 2.69
CA LEU A 258 6.42 -14.73 4.08
C LEU A 258 7.84 -15.27 4.27
N MET A 259 8.15 -16.45 3.70
CA MET A 259 9.49 -17.03 3.77
C MET A 259 10.54 -16.10 3.14
N SER A 260 10.13 -15.33 2.13
CA SER A 260 10.97 -14.35 1.47
C SER A 260 11.46 -13.22 2.41
N PHE A 261 10.74 -12.94 3.52
CA PHE A 261 11.15 -11.98 4.54
C PHE A 261 12.10 -12.58 5.59
N ALA A 262 12.27 -13.90 5.64
CA ALA A 262 13.19 -14.57 6.56
C ALA A 262 14.64 -14.50 6.03
N SER A 263 15.20 -13.28 5.94
CA SER A 263 16.57 -13.06 5.50
C SER A 263 17.36 -12.15 6.46
N PRO A 264 18.70 -12.25 6.52
CA PRO A 264 19.53 -11.34 7.30
C PRO A 264 19.38 -9.87 6.87
N ILE A 265 19.16 -9.62 5.58
CA ILE A 265 18.94 -8.27 5.05
C ILE A 265 17.65 -7.67 5.61
N ALA A 266 16.59 -8.47 5.75
CA ALA A 266 15.34 -8.04 6.38
C ALA A 266 15.55 -7.59 7.84
N LEU A 267 16.41 -8.26 8.60
CA LEU A 267 16.78 -7.84 9.97
C LEU A 267 17.50 -6.50 9.99
N GLY A 268 18.40 -6.26 9.03
CA GLY A 268 19.07 -4.97 8.85
C GLY A 268 18.06 -3.84 8.62
N TRP A 269 17.10 -4.06 7.72
CA TRP A 269 16.03 -3.08 7.46
C TRP A 269 15.08 -2.90 8.65
N ALA A 270 14.74 -3.97 9.36
CA ALA A 270 13.98 -3.89 10.60
C ALA A 270 14.70 -3.06 11.67
N ALA A 271 16.03 -3.17 11.77
CA ALA A 271 16.83 -2.35 12.67
C ALA A 271 16.81 -0.87 12.27
N VAL A 272 16.91 -0.55 10.97
CA VAL A 272 16.78 0.83 10.45
C VAL A 272 15.42 1.42 10.79
N ALA A 273 14.35 0.65 10.55
CA ALA A 273 12.99 1.04 10.89
C ALA A 273 12.84 1.28 12.41
N ALA A 274 13.31 0.34 13.25
CA ALA A 274 13.24 0.46 14.71
C ALA A 274 14.01 1.67 15.25
N ALA A 275 15.23 1.90 14.77
CA ALA A 275 16.04 3.06 15.14
C ALA A 275 15.35 4.37 14.75
N SER A 276 14.78 4.43 13.55
CA SER A 276 14.08 5.62 13.05
C SER A 276 12.77 5.86 13.79
N PHE A 277 12.00 4.82 14.10
CA PHE A 277 10.83 4.91 14.96
C PHE A 277 11.19 5.48 16.34
N TRP A 278 12.25 4.95 16.96
CA TRP A 278 12.76 5.46 18.23
C TRP A 278 13.15 6.94 18.15
N LEU A 279 13.82 7.37 17.07
CA LEU A 279 14.18 8.78 16.86
C LEU A 279 12.95 9.70 16.77
N VAL A 280 11.87 9.26 16.09
CA VAL A 280 10.61 10.01 16.03
C VAL A 280 9.97 10.10 17.42
N VAL A 281 9.87 8.96 18.12
CA VAL A 281 9.29 8.89 19.47
C VAL A 281 10.06 9.77 20.45
N ARG A 282 11.40 9.71 20.44
CA ARG A 282 12.25 10.53 21.29
C ARG A 282 12.05 12.02 21.01
N LYS A 283 11.99 12.41 19.73
CA LYS A 283 11.76 13.81 19.35
C LYS A 283 10.44 14.33 19.90
N ARG A 284 9.37 13.53 19.75
CA ARG A 284 8.03 13.88 20.26
C ARG A 284 8.02 14.00 21.79
N ALA A 285 8.70 13.09 22.48
CA ALA A 285 8.80 13.13 23.94
C ALA A 285 9.55 14.36 24.50
N HIS A 286 10.44 14.98 23.72
CA HIS A 286 11.19 16.19 24.13
C HIS A 286 10.54 17.50 23.66
N ALA A 287 9.51 17.43 22.83
CA ALA A 287 8.87 18.59 22.20
C ALA A 287 7.52 18.97 22.83
N GLY A 288 6.96 18.12 23.70
CA GLY A 288 5.89 18.48 24.65
C GLY A 288 6.51 18.98 25.94
#